data_AF-A0A7T8KIX6-F1
#
_entry.id   AF-A0A7T8KIX6-F1
#
_cell.length_a   1.000
_cell.length_b   1.000
_cell.length_c   1.000
_cell.angle_alpha   90.00
_cell.angle_beta   90.00
_cell.angle_gamma   90.00
#
_symmetry.space_group_name_H-M   'P 1'
#
loop_
_entity.id
_entity.type
_entity.pdbx_description
1 polymer ?
#
loop_
_entity_poly.entity_id
_entity_poly.type
_entity_poly.pdbx_seq_one_letter_code
_entity_poly.pdbx_strand_id
1 'polypeptide(L)'
;MWRHRTEPLKLRILKKEAVPSRYDNLPLYLSASLPEPRSATATSSSRHERAAQRVKDASEAFLRKDRISSLKDLQKKLDRTCMPRGIVEVKQDGELLFISIDKDKDVPMISFSMAVNESLKVSLYAQGLKVPIK
;
A
#
# COMPACT_ATOMS: atom_id res chain seq x y z
N MET A 1 -56.97 -43.13 7.74
CA MET A 1 -56.74 -43.62 9.12
C MET A 1 -55.39 -43.09 9.60
N TRP A 2 -55.39 -42.03 10.42
CA TRP A 2 -54.15 -41.46 10.98
C TRP A 2 -53.85 -42.12 12.32
N ARG A 3 -52.67 -42.73 12.46
CA ARG A 3 -52.23 -43.34 13.72
C ARG A 3 -51.75 -42.22 14.66
N HIS A 4 -52.47 -41.98 15.75
CA HIS A 4 -52.01 -41.10 16.82
C HIS A 4 -50.80 -41.74 17.51
N ARG A 5 -49.63 -41.11 17.39
CA ARG A 5 -48.45 -41.43 18.21
C ARG A 5 -48.58 -40.66 19.53
N THR A 6 -48.62 -41.38 20.63
CA THR A 6 -48.79 -40.86 22.01
C THR A 6 -47.47 -40.65 22.75
N GLU A 7 -46.31 -40.72 22.08
CA GLU A 7 -45.03 -40.49 22.74
C GLU A 7 -44.65 -38.99 22.78
N PRO A 8 -44.18 -38.48 23.93
CA PRO A 8 -43.76 -37.09 24.07
C PRO A 8 -42.52 -36.81 23.22
N LEU A 9 -42.54 -35.70 22.48
CA LEU A 9 -41.42 -35.26 21.63
C LEU A 9 -40.18 -34.98 22.50
N LYS A 10 -39.06 -35.67 22.20
CA LYS A 10 -37.77 -35.51 22.90
C LYS A 10 -37.16 -34.11 22.73
N LEU A 11 -37.49 -33.39 21.66
CA LEU A 11 -36.99 -32.05 21.38
C LEU A 11 -38.14 -31.15 20.92
N ARG A 12 -38.23 -29.94 21.49
CA ARG A 12 -39.22 -28.92 21.13
C ARG A 12 -38.81 -28.14 19.87
N ILE A 13 -38.42 -28.85 18.82
CA ILE A 13 -37.98 -28.24 17.56
C ILE A 13 -38.96 -28.63 16.47
N LEU A 14 -39.49 -27.63 15.77
CA LEU A 14 -40.32 -27.82 14.60
C LEU A 14 -39.47 -28.43 13.47
N LYS A 15 -40.00 -29.44 12.79
CA LYS A 15 -39.36 -29.97 11.57
C LYS A 15 -39.29 -28.86 10.52
N LYS A 16 -38.32 -28.95 9.61
CA LYS A 16 -38.16 -27.98 8.51
C LYS A 16 -39.45 -27.80 7.69
N GLU A 17 -40.24 -28.88 7.57
CA GLU A 17 -41.51 -28.91 6.83
C GLU A 17 -42.73 -28.57 7.69
N ALA A 18 -42.56 -28.23 8.98
CA ALA A 18 -43.66 -27.99 9.90
C ALA A 18 -44.34 -26.62 9.68
N VAL A 19 -43.65 -25.69 9.03
CA VAL A 19 -44.22 -24.40 8.62
C VAL A 19 -44.44 -24.44 7.10
N PRO A 20 -45.69 -24.42 6.63
CA PRO A 20 -45.98 -24.34 5.20
C PRO A 20 -45.38 -23.06 4.61
N SER A 21 -44.59 -23.21 3.55
CA SER A 21 -44.06 -22.08 2.78
C SER A 21 -45.05 -21.57 1.73
N ARG A 22 -46.08 -22.38 1.42
CA ARG A 22 -47.19 -22.04 0.53
C ARG A 22 -48.51 -22.29 1.25
N TYR A 23 -49.40 -21.33 1.15
CA TYR A 23 -50.75 -21.39 1.70
C TYR A 23 -51.73 -21.30 0.53
N ASP A 24 -52.22 -22.45 0.08
CA ASP A 24 -52.96 -22.57 -1.18
C ASP A 24 -54.30 -21.81 -1.19
N ASN A 25 -54.78 -21.36 -0.03
CA ASN A 25 -56.02 -20.59 0.14
C ASN A 25 -55.81 -19.20 0.75
N LEU A 26 -54.58 -18.65 0.71
CA LEU A 26 -54.37 -17.30 1.23
C LEU A 26 -55.04 -16.28 0.31
N PRO A 27 -55.89 -15.37 0.82
CA PRO A 27 -56.44 -14.31 0.01
C PRO A 27 -55.34 -13.47 -0.60
N LEU A 28 -55.41 -13.20 -1.91
CA LEU A 28 -54.40 -12.43 -2.66
C LEU A 28 -54.13 -11.04 -2.05
N TYR A 29 -55.10 -10.46 -1.34
CA TYR A 29 -54.93 -9.17 -0.67
C TYR A 29 -54.00 -9.23 0.56
N LEU A 30 -53.72 -10.42 1.09
CA LEU A 30 -52.75 -10.64 2.19
C LEU A 30 -51.36 -11.02 1.69
N SER A 31 -51.21 -11.41 0.42
CA SER A 31 -49.90 -11.64 -0.20
C SER A 31 -49.35 -10.32 -0.73
N ALA A 32 -48.52 -9.65 0.07
CA ALA A 32 -47.76 -8.51 -0.42
C ALA A 32 -46.82 -8.98 -1.55
N SER A 33 -46.80 -8.24 -2.66
CA SER A 33 -45.82 -8.47 -3.73
C SER A 33 -44.41 -8.36 -3.15
N LEU A 34 -43.51 -9.28 -3.56
CA LEU A 34 -42.11 -9.21 -3.18
C LEU A 34 -41.56 -7.82 -3.53
N PRO A 35 -40.99 -7.07 -2.57
CA PRO A 35 -40.40 -5.78 -2.88
C PRO A 35 -39.24 -5.96 -3.84
N GLU A 36 -39.01 -4.96 -4.70
CA GLU A 36 -37.88 -5.00 -5.61
C GLU A 36 -36.56 -5.15 -4.83
N PRO A 37 -35.64 -6.03 -5.29
CA PRO A 37 -34.36 -6.20 -4.64
C PRO A 37 -33.55 -4.90 -4.70
N ARG A 38 -32.95 -4.51 -3.57
CA ARG A 38 -32.09 -3.31 -3.49
C ARG A 38 -30.92 -3.42 -4.48
N SER A 39 -30.60 -2.32 -5.15
CA SER A 39 -29.47 -2.22 -6.06
C SER A 39 -28.15 -2.63 -5.38
N ALA A 40 -27.42 -3.57 -5.96
CA ALA A 40 -26.15 -4.11 -5.43
C ALA A 40 -24.98 -3.10 -5.40
N THR A 41 -25.21 -1.86 -5.84
CA THR A 41 -24.20 -0.81 -6.06
C THR A 41 -23.60 -0.22 -4.77
N ALA A 42 -24.19 -0.49 -3.60
CA ALA A 42 -23.81 0.13 -2.32
C ALA A 42 -23.43 -0.89 -1.22
N THR A 43 -22.82 -2.01 -1.62
CA THR A 43 -22.34 -3.04 -0.67
C THR A 43 -21.10 -2.57 0.09
N SER A 44 -20.91 -3.13 1.30
CA SER A 44 -19.70 -2.87 2.12
C SER A 44 -18.41 -3.25 1.37
N SER A 45 -18.47 -4.30 0.54
CA SER A 45 -17.36 -4.75 -0.31
C SER A 45 -16.96 -3.69 -1.34
N SER A 46 -17.92 -3.07 -2.04
CA SER A 46 -17.61 -2.00 -3.00
C SER A 46 -16.96 -0.77 -2.33
N ARG A 47 -17.41 -0.42 -1.10
CA ARG A 47 -16.78 0.66 -0.33
C ARG A 47 -15.35 0.31 0.08
N HIS A 48 -15.12 -0.92 0.52
CA HIS A 48 -13.80 -1.40 0.92
C HIS A 48 -12.84 -1.44 -0.28
N GLU A 49 -13.29 -1.95 -1.42
CA GLU A 49 -12.49 -2.00 -2.65
C GLU A 49 -12.07 -0.60 -3.12
N ARG A 50 -12.98 0.38 -3.11
CA ARG A 50 -12.65 1.78 -3.42
C ARG A 50 -11.70 2.42 -2.41
N ALA A 51 -11.76 2.02 -1.14
CA ALA A 51 -10.82 2.51 -0.13
C ALA A 51 -9.42 1.91 -0.38
N ALA A 52 -9.35 0.61 -0.64
CA ALA A 52 -8.10 -0.06 -0.99
C ALA A 52 -7.47 0.52 -2.26
N GLN A 53 -8.28 0.79 -3.29
CA GLN A 53 -7.80 1.39 -4.53
C GLN A 53 -7.21 2.79 -4.30
N ARG A 54 -7.88 3.64 -3.51
CA ARG A 54 -7.35 4.97 -3.17
C ARG A 54 -6.00 4.90 -2.46
N VAL A 55 -5.80 3.94 -1.56
CA VAL A 55 -4.51 3.73 -0.89
C VAL A 55 -3.45 3.28 -1.89
N LYS A 56 -3.79 2.35 -2.79
CA LYS A 56 -2.88 1.91 -3.87
C LYS A 56 -2.47 3.08 -4.76
N ASP A 57 -3.42 3.85 -5.25
CA ASP A 57 -3.17 4.99 -6.13
C ASP A 57 -2.27 6.05 -5.44
N ALA A 58 -2.55 6.34 -4.17
CA ALA A 58 -1.73 7.26 -3.38
C ALA A 58 -0.30 6.73 -3.19
N SER A 59 -0.14 5.43 -2.93
CA SER A 59 1.18 4.80 -2.78
C SER A 59 1.97 4.83 -4.09
N GLU A 60 1.32 4.56 -5.23
CA GLU A 60 1.96 4.64 -6.53
C GLU A 60 2.37 6.06 -6.87
N ALA A 61 1.51 7.04 -6.61
CA ALA A 61 1.82 8.45 -6.83
C ALA A 61 3.04 8.90 -6.01
N PHE A 62 3.13 8.45 -4.76
CA PHE A 62 4.28 8.71 -3.90
C PHE A 62 5.57 8.11 -4.48
N LEU A 63 5.57 6.83 -4.84
CA LEU A 63 6.74 6.15 -5.41
C LEU A 63 7.18 6.77 -6.74
N ARG A 64 6.23 7.20 -7.57
CA ARG A 64 6.52 7.89 -8.84
C ARG A 64 7.19 9.24 -8.62
N LYS A 65 6.80 9.98 -7.57
CA LYS A 65 7.41 11.26 -7.22
C LYS A 65 8.87 11.10 -6.78
N ASP A 66 9.15 10.06 -6.00
CA ASP A 66 10.50 9.76 -5.50
C ASP A 66 11.44 9.17 -6.54
N ARG A 67 10.89 8.62 -7.64
CA ARG A 67 11.71 8.04 -8.70
C ARG A 67 12.65 9.08 -9.32
N ILE A 68 13.94 8.81 -9.26
CA ILE A 68 14.99 9.61 -9.92
C ILE A 68 15.30 8.99 -11.27
N SER A 69 15.25 9.80 -12.34
CA SER A 69 15.49 9.33 -13.71
C SER A 69 16.77 9.87 -14.35
N SER A 70 17.40 10.88 -13.75
CA SER A 70 18.64 11.48 -14.26
C SER A 70 19.39 12.22 -13.15
N LEU A 71 20.68 12.52 -13.38
CA LEU A 71 21.47 13.36 -12.47
C LEU A 71 20.89 14.76 -12.29
N LYS A 72 20.28 15.32 -13.35
CA LYS A 72 19.60 16.63 -13.27
C LYS A 72 18.37 16.56 -12.37
N ASP A 73 17.63 15.45 -12.40
CA ASP A 73 16.49 15.23 -11.50
C ASP A 73 16.96 15.04 -10.05
N LEU A 74 18.05 14.28 -9.84
CA LEU A 74 18.68 14.13 -8.54
C LEU A 74 19.07 15.49 -7.93
N GLN A 75 19.73 16.35 -8.70
CA GLN A 75 20.15 17.68 -8.23
C GLN A 75 18.99 18.61 -7.84
N LYS A 76 17.83 18.44 -8.50
CA LYS A 76 16.61 19.20 -8.21
C LYS A 76 15.89 18.68 -6.98
N LYS A 77 15.86 17.36 -6.79
CA LYS A 77 15.18 16.70 -5.67
C LYS A 77 16.03 16.64 -4.40
N LEU A 78 17.35 16.78 -4.53
CA LEU A 78 18.26 16.77 -3.39
C LEU A 78 18.02 17.99 -2.51
N ASP A 79 17.57 17.73 -1.29
CA ASP A 79 17.45 18.75 -0.25
C ASP A 79 18.80 18.99 0.41
N ARG A 80 19.43 20.12 0.06
CA ARG A 80 20.74 20.52 0.59
C ARG A 80 20.68 20.97 2.04
N THR A 81 19.50 21.25 2.59
CA THR A 81 19.36 21.61 4.01
C THR A 81 19.61 20.42 4.93
N CYS A 82 19.40 19.20 4.43
CA CYS A 82 19.66 17.96 5.15
C CYS A 82 21.13 17.50 5.06
N MET A 83 22.00 18.19 4.30
CA MET A 83 23.39 17.76 4.17
C MET A 83 24.21 18.12 5.42
N PRO A 84 24.99 17.16 5.97
CA PRO A 84 25.96 17.45 7.02
C PRO A 84 26.91 18.59 6.65
N ARG A 85 27.29 19.37 7.65
CA ARG A 85 28.28 20.44 7.48
C ARG A 85 29.62 19.85 7.03
N GLY A 86 30.29 20.53 6.10
CA GLY A 86 31.61 20.11 5.59
C GLY A 86 31.56 19.18 4.38
N ILE A 87 30.37 18.84 3.88
CA ILE A 87 30.22 18.14 2.59
C ILE A 87 30.25 19.16 1.45
N VAL A 88 31.08 18.89 0.45
CA VAL A 88 31.19 19.66 -0.79
C VAL A 88 30.56 18.85 -1.92
N GLU A 89 29.60 19.45 -2.64
CA GLU A 89 29.03 18.91 -3.88
C GLU A 89 29.86 19.41 -5.06
N VAL A 90 30.43 18.50 -5.85
CA VAL A 90 31.22 18.80 -7.04
C VAL A 90 30.58 18.12 -8.25
N LYS A 91 30.46 18.86 -9.36
CA LYS A 91 29.96 18.32 -10.62
C LYS A 91 31.10 18.26 -11.61
N GLN A 92 31.41 17.07 -12.11
CA GLN A 92 32.53 16.87 -13.02
C GLN A 92 32.25 15.68 -13.95
N ASP A 93 32.53 15.82 -15.25
CA ASP A 93 32.56 14.72 -16.24
C ASP A 93 31.34 13.78 -16.26
N GLY A 94 30.13 14.32 -16.09
CA GLY A 94 28.90 13.51 -16.07
C GLY A 94 28.68 12.77 -14.74
N GLU A 95 29.41 13.15 -13.69
CA GLU A 95 29.26 12.62 -12.34
C GLU A 95 28.91 13.72 -11.35
N LEU A 96 28.23 13.31 -10.27
CA LEU A 96 27.96 14.12 -9.11
C LEU A 96 28.71 13.54 -7.91
N LEU A 97 29.65 14.33 -7.39
CA LEU A 97 30.53 13.96 -6.30
C LEU A 97 30.11 14.68 -5.03
N PHE A 98 30.11 13.95 -3.92
CA PHE A 98 29.94 14.49 -2.58
C PHE A 98 31.16 14.11 -1.75
N ILE A 99 31.88 15.11 -1.25
CA ILE A 99 33.18 14.92 -0.61
C ILE A 99 33.14 15.54 0.78
N SER A 100 33.53 14.78 1.78
CA SER A 100 33.78 15.28 3.13
C SER A 100 35.28 15.35 3.37
N ILE A 101 35.75 16.52 3.81
CA ILE A 101 37.16 16.76 4.12
C ILE A 101 37.28 16.91 5.64
N ASP A 102 38.08 16.03 6.24
CA ASP A 102 38.49 16.12 7.63
C ASP A 102 39.65 17.12 7.75
N LYS A 103 39.45 18.15 8.57
CA LYS A 103 40.40 19.24 8.80
C LYS A 103 41.11 19.11 10.16
N ASP A 104 40.80 18.10 10.95
CA ASP A 104 41.37 17.93 12.31
C ASP A 104 42.78 17.30 12.27
N LYS A 105 43.27 16.95 11.08
CA LYS A 105 44.62 16.45 10.82
C LYS A 105 45.53 17.54 10.27
N ASP A 106 46.84 17.41 10.50
CA ASP A 106 47.87 18.32 9.99
C ASP A 106 47.80 18.53 8.46
N VAL A 107 47.28 17.54 7.73
CA VAL A 107 46.98 17.62 6.30
C VAL A 107 45.50 17.27 6.08
N PRO A 108 44.72 18.12 5.39
CA PRO A 108 43.33 17.82 5.07
C PRO A 108 43.21 16.50 4.32
N MET A 109 42.40 15.58 4.83
CA MET A 109 42.16 14.28 4.22
C MET A 109 40.69 14.11 3.87
N ILE A 110 40.43 13.43 2.75
CA ILE A 110 39.06 13.02 2.42
C ILE A 110 38.66 11.92 3.41
N SER A 111 37.73 12.22 4.31
CA SER A 111 37.17 11.23 5.22
C SER A 111 36.19 10.31 4.52
N PHE A 112 35.43 10.87 3.57
CA PHE A 112 34.43 10.16 2.81
C PHE A 112 34.21 10.81 1.45
N SER A 113 33.95 10.00 0.43
CA SER A 113 33.47 10.46 -0.86
C SER A 113 32.39 9.55 -1.43
N MET A 114 31.44 10.16 -2.13
CA MET A 114 30.38 9.48 -2.87
C MET A 114 30.36 10.01 -4.29
N ALA A 115 30.34 9.12 -5.26
CA ALA A 115 30.19 9.44 -6.68
C ALA A 115 28.87 8.85 -7.19
N VAL A 116 28.09 9.65 -7.90
CA VAL A 116 26.89 9.23 -8.61
C VAL A 116 27.10 9.50 -10.10
N ASN A 117 27.06 8.45 -10.91
CA ASN A 117 27.25 8.58 -12.35
C ASN A 117 25.92 8.76 -13.11
N GLU A 118 25.99 8.95 -14.43
CA GLU A 118 24.81 9.12 -15.28
C GLU A 118 23.83 7.93 -15.25
N SER A 119 24.33 6.73 -14.98
CA SER A 119 23.51 5.53 -14.78
C SER A 119 22.87 5.46 -13.38
N LEU A 120 22.99 6.52 -12.57
CA LEU A 120 22.52 6.60 -11.18
C LEU A 120 23.12 5.53 -10.27
N LYS A 121 24.26 4.95 -10.65
CA LYS A 121 25.02 4.04 -9.79
C LYS A 121 25.82 4.87 -8.81
N VAL A 122 25.75 4.46 -7.55
CA VAL A 122 26.46 5.11 -6.46
C VAL A 122 27.72 4.31 -6.15
N SER A 123 28.85 4.99 -6.07
CA SER A 123 30.09 4.45 -5.52
C SER A 123 30.46 5.23 -4.28
N LEU A 124 30.71 4.50 -3.20
CA LEU A 124 30.96 5.06 -1.88
C LEU A 124 32.36 4.69 -1.42
N TYR A 125 33.08 5.67 -0.88
CA TYR A 125 34.42 5.48 -0.35
C TYR A 125 34.53 6.11 1.03
N ALA A 126 35.10 5.37 1.97
CA ALA A 126 35.42 5.86 3.31
C ALA A 126 36.91 5.66 3.52
N GLN A 127 37.64 6.74 3.84
CA GLN A 127 39.09 6.71 4.05
C GLN A 127 39.86 6.04 2.88
N GLY A 128 39.40 6.25 1.65
CA GLY A 128 40.00 5.66 0.44
C GLY A 128 39.58 4.22 0.14
N LEU A 129 38.81 3.55 1.00
CA LEU A 129 38.31 2.20 0.77
C LEU A 129 36.90 2.23 0.20
N LYS A 130 36.66 1.45 -0.87
CA LYS A 130 35.33 1.31 -1.48
C LYS A 130 34.40 0.56 -0.52
N VAL A 131 33.31 1.19 -0.13
CA VAL A 131 32.27 0.58 0.69
C VAL A 131 31.34 -0.24 -0.24
N PRO A 132 31.09 -1.52 0.07
CA PRO A 132 30.16 -2.33 -0.69
C PRO A 132 28.72 -1.87 -0.42
N ILE A 133 28.06 -1.36 -1.45
CA ILE A 133 26.63 -1.03 -1.45
C ILE A 133 25.89 -2.21 -2.06
N LYS A 134 24.92 -2.78 -1.34
CA LYS A 134 24.06 -3.87 -1.83
C LYS A 134 22.88 -3.34 -2.62
#